data_AF-A0A955YL55-F1
#
_entry.id   AF-A0A955YL55-F1
#
_cell.length_a   1.000
_cell.length_b   1.000
_cell.length_c   1.000
_cell.angle_alpha   90.00
_cell.angle_beta   90.00
_cell.angle_gamma   90.00
#
_symmetry.space_group_name_H-M   'P 1'
#
loop_
_entity.id
_entity.type
_entity.pdbx_description
1 polymer ?
#
loop_
_entity_poly.entity_id
_entity_poly.type
_entity_poly.pdbx_seq_one_letter_code
_entity_poly.pdbx_strand_id
1 'polypeptide(L)'
;MAETPRQREALEGWRRVTPFLTRFIVHEALRDDPVGFKAFVMRTLCLHTGLDHSSPEHAWEAYLDDCLVHEWNPTHVLFEQPPTAVAVNVPVVAPVVTSAPTPTEWLEIAFVDPAGDPVANVGWTVELADGRVMNGITGRNGLFRVGDGPPGTARLTYLPNGLPALKQLAPPGFHTVRQGQDIVSIAWAYGHADWNTVWDDAQNKSARDAHKSPMVLLPGTRLFIPEPDQPTSSYAMSQRHEVVIDPPLSKLEVQLRWAHGDPLADLGYVLRYELGEEQVTVPDLRTDGDGWVRHELPVSVSVVHAVFPEAFLIRTFHLRQLDPVGQEGTPEIAGVQQRLRALGYGCPAHGSVDDTTLDAICSFQHLAMGEDEPSGALSQATLDKLVEECGA
;
A
#
# COMPACT_ATOMS: atom_id res chain seq x y z
N MET A 1 -30.51 -29.79 -10.39
CA MET A 1 -30.84 -29.05 -11.62
C MET A 1 -30.13 -29.73 -12.78
N ALA A 2 -30.81 -29.99 -13.90
CA ALA A 2 -30.18 -30.65 -15.05
C ALA A 2 -29.25 -29.66 -15.78
N GLU A 3 -27.99 -30.04 -15.96
CA GLU A 3 -26.94 -29.22 -16.60
C GLU A 3 -27.30 -28.89 -18.05
N THR A 4 -27.03 -27.65 -18.46
CA THR A 4 -27.24 -27.18 -19.83
C THR A 4 -26.22 -27.80 -20.79
N PRO A 5 -26.54 -27.97 -22.09
CA PRO A 5 -25.61 -28.56 -23.08
C PRO A 5 -24.25 -27.84 -23.15
N ARG A 6 -24.24 -26.50 -23.00
CA ARG A 6 -23.03 -25.67 -22.97
C ARG A 6 -22.14 -25.95 -21.74
N GLN A 7 -22.74 -26.27 -20.59
CA GLN A 7 -22.00 -26.62 -19.38
C GLN A 7 -21.36 -28.01 -19.49
N ARG A 8 -21.98 -28.94 -20.22
CA ARG A 8 -21.41 -30.28 -20.46
C ARG A 8 -20.19 -30.25 -21.37
N GLU A 9 -20.20 -29.44 -22.43
CA GLU A 9 -19.02 -29.24 -23.30
C GLU A 9 -17.84 -28.62 -22.53
N ALA A 10 -18.09 -27.65 -21.64
CA ALA A 10 -17.03 -26.99 -20.86
C ALA A 10 -16.38 -27.89 -19.79
N LEU A 11 -17.07 -28.96 -19.37
CA LEU A 11 -16.63 -29.88 -18.33
C LEU A 11 -16.17 -31.24 -18.91
N GLU A 12 -16.10 -31.38 -20.23
CA GLU A 12 -15.66 -32.61 -20.87
C GLU A 12 -14.19 -32.91 -20.49
N GLY A 13 -13.97 -34.09 -19.89
CA GLY A 13 -12.67 -34.49 -19.37
C GLY A 13 -12.39 -34.11 -17.91
N TRP A 14 -13.19 -33.26 -17.28
CA TRP A 14 -13.06 -32.93 -15.87
C TRP A 14 -13.71 -33.99 -14.96
N ARG A 15 -13.11 -34.29 -13.82
CA ARG A 15 -13.63 -35.24 -12.83
C ARG A 15 -14.23 -34.50 -11.65
N ARG A 16 -15.38 -34.97 -11.17
CA ARG A 16 -16.00 -34.45 -9.95
C ARG A 16 -15.11 -34.78 -8.74
N VAL A 17 -14.75 -33.76 -7.99
CA VAL A 17 -14.00 -33.87 -6.74
C VAL A 17 -14.87 -34.57 -5.69
N THR A 18 -14.27 -35.49 -4.92
CA THR A 18 -14.99 -36.22 -3.86
C THR A 18 -15.40 -35.28 -2.72
N PRO A 19 -16.50 -35.56 -1.98
CA PRO A 19 -16.89 -34.75 -0.83
C PRO A 19 -15.77 -34.56 0.21
N PHE A 20 -14.94 -35.59 0.41
CA PHE A 20 -13.79 -35.54 1.30
C PHE A 20 -12.75 -34.51 0.85
N LEU A 21 -12.38 -34.53 -0.44
CA LEU A 21 -11.39 -33.60 -0.99
C LEU A 21 -11.94 -32.17 -1.09
N THR A 22 -13.24 -32.01 -1.37
CA THR A 22 -13.91 -30.70 -1.31
C THR A 22 -13.84 -30.10 0.10
N ARG A 23 -14.11 -30.90 1.14
CA ARG A 23 -13.98 -30.46 2.53
C ARG A 23 -12.55 -29.99 2.83
N PHE A 24 -11.55 -30.76 2.41
CA PHE A 24 -10.15 -30.39 2.59
C PHE A 24 -9.82 -29.04 1.93
N ILE A 25 -10.17 -28.86 0.64
CA ILE A 25 -9.89 -27.61 -0.10
C ILE A 25 -10.56 -26.40 0.55
N VAL A 26 -11.82 -26.54 0.99
CA VAL A 26 -12.56 -25.43 1.61
C VAL A 26 -11.98 -25.05 2.97
N HIS A 27 -11.53 -26.04 3.75
CA HIS A 27 -10.85 -25.80 5.03
C HIS A 27 -9.48 -25.14 4.84
N GLU A 28 -8.69 -25.56 3.85
CA GLU A 28 -7.42 -24.88 3.51
C GLU A 28 -7.67 -23.44 3.08
N ALA A 29 -8.69 -23.17 2.25
CA ALA A 29 -9.01 -21.81 1.83
C ALA A 29 -9.43 -20.89 3.00
N LEU A 30 -10.13 -21.42 4.02
CA LEU A 30 -10.42 -20.68 5.25
C LEU A 30 -9.15 -20.40 6.07
N ARG A 31 -8.17 -21.31 6.09
CA ARG A 31 -6.91 -21.11 6.82
C ARG A 31 -5.94 -20.17 6.11
N ASP A 32 -5.85 -20.29 4.79
CA ASP A 32 -4.93 -19.52 3.96
C ASP A 32 -5.36 -18.06 3.85
N ASP A 33 -6.67 -17.78 3.75
CA ASP A 33 -7.23 -16.43 3.71
C ASP A 33 -8.56 -16.34 4.47
N PRO A 34 -8.54 -16.31 5.81
CA PRO A 34 -9.77 -16.31 6.61
C PRO A 34 -10.62 -15.07 6.36
N VAL A 35 -10.01 -13.92 6.06
CA VAL A 35 -10.73 -12.66 5.87
C VAL A 35 -11.42 -12.63 4.50
N GLY A 36 -10.68 -12.94 3.43
CA GLY A 36 -11.23 -12.98 2.08
C GLY A 36 -12.23 -14.13 1.90
N PHE A 37 -11.99 -15.29 2.50
CA PHE A 37 -12.93 -16.40 2.51
C PHE A 37 -14.25 -16.04 3.21
N LYS A 38 -14.21 -15.46 4.43
CA LYS A 38 -15.42 -14.99 5.13
C LYS A 38 -16.17 -13.93 4.31
N ALA A 39 -15.44 -12.98 3.70
CA ALA A 39 -16.03 -11.97 2.84
C ALA A 39 -16.64 -12.55 1.55
N PHE A 40 -16.08 -13.61 0.99
CA PHE A 40 -16.64 -14.34 -0.14
C PHE A 40 -17.93 -15.07 0.27
N VAL A 41 -17.91 -15.86 1.35
CA VAL A 41 -19.09 -16.59 1.83
C VAL A 41 -20.25 -15.64 2.15
N MET A 42 -19.99 -14.53 2.84
CA MET A 42 -21.01 -13.53 3.17
C MET A 42 -21.60 -12.83 1.93
N ARG A 43 -20.79 -12.61 0.88
CA ARG A 43 -21.25 -11.96 -0.37
C ARG A 43 -21.99 -12.91 -1.31
N THR A 44 -21.57 -14.18 -1.35
CA THR A 44 -21.99 -15.11 -2.40
C THR A 44 -23.10 -16.05 -1.96
N LEU A 45 -23.15 -16.42 -0.68
CA LEU A 45 -24.09 -17.46 -0.23
C LEU A 45 -25.35 -16.88 0.45
N CYS A 46 -25.39 -15.60 0.84
CA CYS A 46 -26.57 -14.96 1.44
C CYS A 46 -27.24 -15.81 2.55
N LEU A 47 -26.44 -16.47 3.40
CA LEU A 47 -26.96 -17.37 4.42
C LEU A 47 -27.21 -16.60 5.72
N HIS A 48 -28.36 -16.86 6.35
CA HIS A 48 -28.72 -16.36 7.69
C HIS A 48 -27.96 -17.16 8.76
N THR A 49 -26.63 -17.10 8.73
CA THR A 49 -25.76 -17.96 9.56
C THR A 49 -25.65 -17.48 11.00
N GLY A 50 -26.06 -16.23 11.28
CA GLY A 50 -25.77 -15.57 12.56
C GLY A 50 -24.27 -15.33 12.80
N LEU A 51 -23.41 -15.66 11.82
CA LEU A 51 -21.98 -15.42 11.84
C LEU A 51 -21.66 -14.11 11.13
N ASP A 52 -20.62 -13.44 11.63
CA ASP A 52 -20.09 -12.22 11.07
C ASP A 52 -18.55 -12.27 10.99
N HIS A 53 -17.95 -11.18 10.51
CA HIS A 53 -16.50 -11.05 10.41
C HIS A 53 -15.80 -11.15 11.78
N SER A 54 -16.50 -10.87 12.88
CA SER A 54 -15.98 -10.96 14.24
C SER A 54 -16.07 -12.36 14.85
N SER A 55 -16.81 -13.26 14.21
CA SER A 55 -16.98 -14.62 14.68
C SER A 55 -15.67 -15.40 14.56
N PRO A 56 -15.30 -16.17 15.59
CA PRO A 56 -14.01 -16.86 15.65
C PRO A 56 -13.95 -17.96 14.59
N GLU A 57 -12.74 -18.30 14.13
CA GLU A 57 -12.53 -19.27 13.04
C GLU A 57 -13.15 -20.64 13.34
N HIS A 58 -13.08 -21.12 14.59
CA HIS A 58 -13.72 -22.38 14.97
C HIS A 58 -15.25 -22.37 14.80
N ALA A 59 -15.91 -21.21 14.90
CA ALA A 59 -17.34 -21.08 14.64
C ALA A 59 -17.64 -21.16 13.14
N TRP A 60 -16.73 -20.63 12.31
CA TRP A 60 -16.77 -20.77 10.86
C TRP A 60 -16.46 -22.20 10.39
N GLU A 61 -15.48 -22.88 11.00
CA GLU A 61 -15.17 -24.29 10.72
C GLU A 61 -16.35 -25.20 11.09
N ALA A 62 -16.97 -24.98 12.25
CA ALA A 62 -18.16 -25.74 12.68
C ALA A 62 -19.34 -25.51 11.72
N TYR A 63 -19.53 -24.26 11.27
CA TYR A 63 -20.54 -23.92 10.28
C TYR A 63 -20.27 -24.57 8.92
N LEU A 64 -19.02 -24.55 8.44
CA LEU A 64 -18.63 -25.21 7.20
C LEU A 64 -18.86 -26.71 7.28
N ASP A 65 -18.55 -27.35 8.40
CA ASP A 65 -18.79 -28.77 8.60
C ASP A 65 -20.28 -29.12 8.61
N ASP A 66 -21.14 -28.28 9.17
CA ASP A 66 -22.60 -28.46 9.15
C ASP A 66 -23.18 -28.23 7.74
N CYS A 67 -22.82 -27.11 7.09
CA CYS A 67 -23.29 -26.76 5.75
C CYS A 67 -22.74 -27.69 4.66
N LEU A 68 -21.48 -28.13 4.72
CA LEU A 68 -20.89 -29.09 3.76
C LEU A 68 -21.58 -30.45 3.83
N VAL A 69 -22.11 -30.84 4.99
CA VAL A 69 -22.75 -32.13 5.23
C VAL A 69 -24.25 -32.09 4.94
N HIS A 70 -24.93 -30.96 5.19
CA HIS A 70 -26.40 -30.88 5.12
C HIS A 70 -26.96 -29.99 3.99
N GLU A 71 -26.23 -28.97 3.52
CA GLU A 71 -26.78 -27.95 2.59
C GLU A 71 -26.02 -27.87 1.24
N TRP A 72 -24.71 -28.13 1.22
CA TRP A 72 -23.85 -27.92 0.04
C TRP A 72 -24.03 -29.00 -1.06
N ASN A 73 -24.62 -30.16 -0.75
CA ASN A 73 -24.55 -31.35 -1.61
C ASN A 73 -25.23 -31.25 -3.01
N PRO A 74 -26.22 -30.39 -3.33
CA PRO A 74 -26.78 -30.40 -4.68
C PRO A 74 -26.29 -29.29 -5.64
N THR A 75 -25.69 -28.18 -5.18
CA THR A 75 -25.56 -26.96 -6.01
C THR A 75 -24.13 -26.54 -6.35
N HIS A 76 -23.12 -26.97 -5.59
CA HIS A 76 -21.74 -26.51 -5.76
C HIS A 76 -20.80 -27.71 -5.83
N VAL A 77 -20.49 -28.12 -7.06
CA VAL A 77 -19.64 -29.27 -7.36
C VAL A 77 -18.31 -28.78 -7.88
N LEU A 78 -17.22 -29.11 -7.17
CA LEU A 78 -15.86 -28.86 -7.65
C LEU A 78 -15.48 -29.94 -8.68
N PHE A 79 -14.79 -29.49 -9.73
CA PHE A 79 -14.27 -30.36 -10.79
C PHE A 79 -12.77 -30.15 -10.91
N GLU A 80 -12.02 -31.23 -11.11
CA GLU A 80 -10.57 -31.24 -11.35
C GLU A 80 -10.26 -31.79 -12.74
N GLN A 81 -9.24 -31.25 -13.43
CA GLN A 81 -8.73 -31.89 -14.64
C GLN A 81 -7.84 -33.08 -14.25
N PRO A 82 -8.06 -34.28 -14.82
CA PRO A 82 -7.13 -35.38 -14.64
C PRO A 82 -5.78 -34.99 -15.24
N PRO A 83 -4.66 -35.30 -14.58
CA PRO A 83 -3.34 -34.96 -15.07
C PRO A 83 -3.12 -35.59 -16.45
N THR A 84 -2.80 -34.75 -17.44
CA THR A 84 -2.42 -35.21 -18.78
C THR A 84 -1.05 -35.89 -18.68
N ALA A 85 -1.03 -37.21 -18.72
CA ALA A 85 0.22 -37.96 -18.84
C ALA A 85 0.81 -37.70 -20.24
N VAL A 86 1.75 -36.75 -20.32
CA VAL A 86 2.56 -36.53 -21.52
C VAL A 86 3.60 -37.65 -21.58
N ALA A 87 3.42 -38.58 -22.52
CA ALA A 87 4.45 -39.57 -22.83
C ALA A 87 5.64 -38.87 -23.49
N VAL A 88 6.62 -38.47 -22.69
CA VAL A 88 7.93 -38.05 -23.19
C VAL A 88 8.65 -39.30 -23.67
N ASN A 89 8.79 -39.45 -24.98
CA ASN A 89 9.59 -40.51 -25.57
C ASN A 89 11.06 -40.14 -25.38
N VAL A 90 11.67 -40.59 -24.29
CA VAL A 90 13.08 -40.33 -23.97
C VAL A 90 13.93 -41.30 -24.80
N PRO A 91 14.72 -40.83 -25.79
CA PRO A 91 15.70 -41.70 -26.42
C PRO A 91 16.68 -42.19 -25.35
N VAL A 92 16.99 -43.49 -25.35
CA VAL A 92 17.99 -44.07 -24.46
C VAL A 92 19.36 -43.49 -24.83
N VAL A 93 19.70 -42.38 -24.19
CA VAL A 93 21.06 -41.85 -24.16
C VAL A 93 21.87 -42.76 -23.24
N ALA A 94 23.07 -43.13 -23.66
CA ALA A 94 24.05 -43.84 -22.83
C ALA A 94 24.10 -43.22 -21.42
N PRO A 95 24.36 -44.00 -20.36
CA PRO A 95 24.30 -43.51 -18.99
C PRO A 95 25.17 -42.25 -18.87
N VAL A 96 24.50 -41.11 -18.70
CA VAL A 96 25.15 -39.88 -18.30
C VAL A 96 25.79 -40.20 -16.97
N VAL A 97 27.12 -40.09 -16.91
CA VAL A 97 27.84 -40.11 -15.64
C VAL A 97 27.21 -39.03 -14.79
N THR A 98 26.37 -39.41 -13.83
CA THR A 98 25.81 -38.49 -12.85
C THR A 98 27.00 -37.98 -12.05
N SER A 99 27.49 -36.80 -12.40
CA SER A 99 28.35 -36.04 -11.51
C SER A 99 27.65 -36.00 -10.15
N ALA A 100 28.41 -36.21 -9.07
CA ALA A 100 27.90 -36.08 -7.71
C ALA A 100 27.06 -34.79 -7.60
N PRO A 101 25.93 -34.81 -6.86
CA PRO A 101 25.12 -33.61 -6.69
C PRO A 101 26.03 -32.48 -6.20
N THR A 102 26.00 -31.35 -6.91
CA THR A 102 26.73 -30.15 -6.52
C THR A 102 26.26 -29.77 -5.10
N PRO A 103 27.16 -29.46 -4.15
CA PRO A 103 26.76 -29.03 -2.82
C PRO A 103 25.82 -27.83 -2.94
N THR A 104 24.68 -27.87 -2.26
CA THR A 104 23.76 -26.73 -2.20
C THR A 104 23.98 -25.93 -0.93
N GLU A 105 23.90 -24.62 -1.05
CA GLU A 105 24.01 -23.67 0.04
C GLU A 105 22.75 -22.81 0.15
N TRP A 106 22.63 -22.09 1.26
CA TRP A 106 21.53 -21.17 1.53
C TRP A 106 22.06 -19.76 1.76
N LEU A 107 21.23 -18.75 1.54
CA LEU A 107 21.50 -17.38 1.93
C LEU A 107 20.31 -16.84 2.70
N GLU A 108 20.57 -16.15 3.80
CA GLU A 108 19.55 -15.47 4.59
C GLU A 108 19.96 -14.01 4.76
N ILE A 109 19.04 -13.10 4.47
CA ILE A 109 19.25 -11.66 4.64
C ILE A 109 18.16 -11.15 5.58
N ALA A 110 18.59 -10.46 6.63
CA ALA A 110 17.72 -9.65 7.47
C ALA A 110 17.89 -8.18 7.10
N PHE A 111 16.80 -7.53 6.68
CA PHE A 111 16.74 -6.08 6.57
C PHE A 111 16.31 -5.51 7.92
N VAL A 112 17.10 -4.57 8.45
CA VAL A 112 16.85 -3.92 9.73
C VAL A 112 17.01 -2.41 9.59
N ASP A 113 16.39 -1.65 10.48
CA ASP A 113 16.59 -0.21 10.58
C ASP A 113 17.86 0.13 11.40
N PRO A 114 18.25 1.41 11.54
CA PRO A 114 19.41 1.79 12.35
C PRO A 114 19.32 1.41 13.84
N ALA A 115 18.11 1.14 14.37
CA ALA A 115 17.89 0.65 15.73
C ALA A 115 18.00 -0.88 15.83
N GLY A 116 18.04 -1.59 14.70
CA GLY A 116 18.08 -3.05 14.60
C GLY A 116 16.70 -3.70 14.50
N ASP A 117 15.63 -2.90 14.37
CA ASP A 117 14.27 -3.41 14.20
C ASP A 117 14.04 -3.87 12.76
N PRO A 118 13.32 -4.99 12.52
CA PRO A 118 13.15 -5.55 11.19
C PRO A 118 12.35 -4.64 10.24
N VAL A 119 12.83 -4.47 9.01
CA VAL A 119 12.13 -3.71 7.97
C VAL A 119 11.31 -4.63 7.08
N ALA A 120 10.00 -4.59 7.24
CA ALA A 120 9.05 -5.33 6.40
C ALA A 120 8.89 -4.69 5.01
N ASN A 121 8.32 -5.47 4.08
CA ASN A 121 7.97 -5.03 2.73
C ASN A 121 9.15 -4.59 1.86
N VAL A 122 10.36 -5.08 2.13
CA VAL A 122 11.51 -4.81 1.26
C VAL A 122 11.44 -5.75 0.06
N GLY A 123 11.31 -5.18 -1.14
CA GLY A 123 11.45 -5.93 -2.38
C GLY A 123 12.90 -6.32 -2.58
N TRP A 124 13.18 -7.57 -2.90
CA TRP A 124 14.53 -8.06 -3.08
C TRP A 124 14.65 -8.88 -4.37
N THR A 125 15.81 -8.80 -5.00
CA THR A 125 16.23 -9.63 -6.12
C THR A 125 17.63 -10.17 -5.81
N VAL A 126 17.78 -11.49 -5.87
CA VAL A 126 19.06 -12.18 -5.69
C VAL A 126 19.42 -12.92 -6.96
N GLU A 127 20.62 -12.66 -7.47
CA GLU A 127 21.23 -13.42 -8.56
C GLU A 127 22.31 -14.34 -7.97
N LEU A 128 22.13 -15.65 -8.17
CA LEU A 128 23.04 -16.70 -7.74
C LEU A 128 24.18 -16.90 -8.75
N ALA A 129 25.28 -17.54 -8.33
CA ALA A 129 26.45 -17.75 -9.18
C ALA A 129 26.20 -18.61 -10.43
N ASP A 130 25.12 -19.41 -10.45
CA ASP A 130 24.69 -20.20 -11.61
C ASP A 130 23.74 -19.43 -12.55
N GLY A 131 23.50 -18.14 -12.28
CA GLY A 131 22.65 -17.25 -13.07
C GLY A 131 21.16 -17.34 -12.72
N ARG A 132 20.75 -18.18 -11.75
CA ARG A 132 19.37 -18.15 -11.26
C ARG A 132 19.08 -16.82 -10.58
N VAL A 133 17.94 -16.22 -10.93
CA VAL A 133 17.43 -15.00 -10.31
C VAL A 133 16.19 -15.34 -9.50
N MET A 134 16.21 -14.96 -8.22
CA MET A 134 15.09 -15.09 -7.29
C MET A 134 14.66 -13.70 -6.85
N ASN A 135 13.38 -13.53 -6.56
CA ASN A 135 12.86 -12.28 -6.06
C ASN A 135 11.72 -12.53 -5.08
N GLY A 136 11.40 -11.50 -4.30
CA GLY A 136 10.30 -11.55 -3.34
C GLY A 136 10.17 -10.24 -2.58
N ILE A 137 9.36 -10.30 -1.53
CA ILE A 137 9.13 -9.20 -0.60
C ILE A 137 9.28 -9.76 0.81
N THR A 138 9.94 -9.05 1.72
CA THR A 138 10.05 -9.48 3.12
C THR A 138 8.73 -9.27 3.88
N GLY A 139 8.43 -10.19 4.80
CA GLY A 139 7.35 -10.02 5.77
C GLY A 139 7.81 -9.25 7.02
N ARG A 140 7.02 -9.34 8.09
CA ARG A 140 7.28 -8.77 9.45
C ARG A 140 8.71 -8.79 9.95
N ASN A 141 9.35 -9.94 9.77
CA ASN A 141 10.65 -10.22 10.36
C ASN A 141 11.79 -9.60 9.55
N GLY A 142 11.47 -8.86 8.47
CA GLY A 142 12.45 -8.24 7.58
C GLY A 142 13.35 -9.26 6.89
N LEU A 143 12.97 -10.54 6.89
CA LEU A 143 13.85 -11.64 6.52
C LEU A 143 13.42 -12.22 5.17
N PHE A 144 14.40 -12.59 4.36
CA PHE A 144 14.19 -13.62 3.35
C PHE A 144 15.30 -14.67 3.43
N ARG A 145 14.95 -15.88 3.00
CA ARG A 145 15.89 -17.00 2.89
C ARG A 145 15.73 -17.65 1.54
N VAL A 146 16.84 -17.82 0.84
CA VAL A 146 16.92 -18.63 -0.38
C VAL A 146 17.73 -19.89 -0.09
N GLY A 147 17.24 -21.04 -0.53
CA GLY A 147 17.90 -22.33 -0.41
C GLY A 147 18.32 -22.87 -1.77
N ASP A 148 18.97 -24.03 -1.77
CA ASP A 148 19.32 -24.79 -2.98
C ASP A 148 20.16 -24.02 -4.01
N GLY A 149 20.96 -23.06 -3.54
CA GLY A 149 21.87 -22.26 -4.36
C GLY A 149 23.24 -22.92 -4.52
N PRO A 150 24.01 -22.59 -5.57
CA PRO A 150 25.39 -23.02 -5.69
C PRO A 150 26.27 -22.36 -4.60
N PRO A 151 27.40 -22.97 -4.22
CA PRO A 151 28.31 -22.35 -3.27
C PRO A 151 28.94 -21.08 -3.85
N GLY A 152 29.28 -20.13 -2.97
CA GLY A 152 30.01 -18.92 -3.35
C GLY A 152 29.31 -17.64 -2.88
N THR A 153 29.12 -16.69 -3.80
CA THR A 153 28.50 -15.39 -3.50
C THR A 153 27.27 -15.16 -4.38
N ALA A 154 26.25 -14.55 -3.81
CA ALA A 154 25.09 -14.06 -4.53
C ALA A 154 25.10 -12.53 -4.60
N ARG A 155 24.59 -11.96 -5.69
CA ARG A 155 24.38 -10.52 -5.84
C ARG A 155 22.98 -10.18 -5.38
N LEU A 156 22.86 -9.23 -4.45
CA LEU A 156 21.57 -8.73 -3.97
C LEU A 156 21.36 -7.31 -4.46
N THR A 157 20.17 -7.08 -5.02
CA THR A 157 19.57 -5.76 -5.23
C THR A 157 18.29 -5.71 -4.41
N TYR A 158 18.06 -4.59 -3.73
CA TYR A 158 16.85 -4.42 -2.93
C TYR A 158 16.24 -3.05 -3.18
N LEU A 159 14.91 -3.02 -3.20
CA LEU A 159 14.11 -1.81 -3.29
C LEU A 159 13.19 -1.84 -2.07
N PRO A 160 13.41 -0.98 -1.08
CA PRO A 160 12.47 -0.85 0.01
C PRO A 160 11.14 -0.37 -0.57
N ASN A 161 10.15 -1.27 -0.70
CA ASN A 161 8.91 -0.96 -1.39
C ASN A 161 8.08 -0.03 -0.51
N GLY A 162 8.29 1.26 -0.72
CA GLY A 162 7.50 2.30 -0.08
C GLY A 162 6.04 2.27 -0.52
N LEU A 163 5.65 1.78 -1.69
CA LEU A 163 4.24 1.91 -2.11
C LEU A 163 3.73 0.70 -2.92
N PRO A 164 2.55 0.14 -2.58
CA PRO A 164 1.92 -0.94 -3.35
C PRO A 164 1.70 -0.61 -4.84
N ALA A 165 1.57 0.68 -5.17
CA ALA A 165 1.30 1.18 -6.51
C ALA A 165 2.53 1.31 -7.43
N LEU A 166 3.74 1.05 -6.91
CA LEU A 166 5.01 1.22 -7.64
C LEU A 166 5.59 -0.10 -8.17
N LYS A 167 4.81 -1.18 -8.13
CA LYS A 167 5.20 -2.56 -8.52
C LYS A 167 5.65 -2.77 -9.98
N GLN A 168 5.74 -1.75 -10.81
CA GLN A 168 6.30 -1.83 -12.16
C GLN A 168 6.90 -0.47 -12.52
N LEU A 169 8.17 -0.25 -12.22
CA LEU A 169 8.89 0.89 -12.77
C LEU A 169 9.94 0.37 -13.76
N ALA A 170 9.83 0.88 -14.99
CA ALA A 170 10.81 0.77 -16.06
C ALA A 170 12.15 1.39 -15.60
N PRO A 171 13.27 1.13 -16.30
CA PRO A 171 14.57 1.73 -15.96
C PRO A 171 14.49 3.26 -15.78
N PRO A 172 15.44 3.85 -15.03
CA PRO A 172 15.50 5.30 -14.76
C PRO A 172 15.26 6.15 -16.00
N GLY A 173 14.53 7.26 -15.81
CA GLY A 173 13.90 8.03 -16.87
C GLY A 173 12.73 8.87 -16.34
N PHE A 174 11.79 9.26 -17.20
CA PHE A 174 10.64 10.05 -16.76
C PHE A 174 9.56 9.19 -16.09
N HIS A 175 9.30 9.45 -14.81
CA HIS A 175 8.14 9.02 -14.05
C HIS A 175 6.99 10.02 -14.21
N THR A 176 5.76 9.50 -14.32
CA THR A 176 4.54 10.33 -14.27
C THR A 176 3.91 10.16 -12.91
N VAL A 177 3.84 11.26 -12.15
CA VAL A 177 3.23 11.32 -10.82
C VAL A 177 1.79 10.79 -10.88
N ARG A 178 1.46 9.92 -9.94
CA ARG A 178 0.10 9.42 -9.72
C ARG A 178 -0.41 9.95 -8.38
N GLN A 179 -1.73 9.96 -8.23
CA GLN A 179 -2.37 10.27 -6.95
C GLN A 179 -1.80 9.41 -5.81
N GLY A 180 -1.54 10.02 -4.65
CA GLY A 180 -0.94 9.33 -3.49
C GLY A 180 0.59 9.29 -3.49
N GLN A 181 1.23 10.04 -4.40
CA GLN A 181 2.68 10.12 -4.52
C GLN A 181 3.16 11.56 -4.26
N ASP A 182 4.33 11.64 -3.64
CA ASP A 182 5.11 12.85 -3.45
C ASP A 182 6.57 12.59 -3.88
N ILE A 183 7.43 13.60 -3.85
CA ILE A 183 8.82 13.40 -4.25
C ILE A 183 9.56 12.38 -3.38
N VAL A 184 9.23 12.31 -2.09
CA VAL A 184 9.93 11.46 -1.11
C VAL A 184 9.64 10.00 -1.41
N SER A 185 8.37 9.66 -1.55
CA SER A 185 7.93 8.30 -1.88
C SER A 185 8.35 7.87 -3.28
N ILE A 186 8.40 8.80 -4.25
CA ILE A 186 8.91 8.53 -5.60
C ILE A 186 10.41 8.24 -5.54
N ALA A 187 11.21 9.15 -4.99
CA ALA A 187 12.66 9.00 -4.89
C ALA A 187 13.04 7.69 -4.20
N TRP A 188 12.40 7.42 -3.05
CA TRP A 188 12.62 6.21 -2.28
C TRP A 188 12.34 4.93 -3.09
N ALA A 189 11.23 4.90 -3.81
CA ALA A 189 10.87 3.73 -4.62
C ALA A 189 11.79 3.49 -5.82
N TYR A 190 12.47 4.53 -6.29
CA TYR A 190 13.52 4.43 -7.31
C TYR A 190 14.91 4.21 -6.73
N GLY A 191 15.03 3.99 -5.42
CA GLY A 191 16.28 3.67 -4.76
C GLY A 191 17.14 4.88 -4.36
N HIS A 192 16.56 6.09 -4.39
CA HIS A 192 17.22 7.31 -3.92
C HIS A 192 16.85 7.57 -2.46
N ALA A 193 17.84 7.51 -1.56
CA ALA A 193 17.64 7.83 -0.14
C ALA A 193 17.42 9.35 0.07
N ASP A 194 18.08 10.18 -0.72
CA ASP A 194 17.88 11.63 -0.73
C ASP A 194 17.00 12.05 -1.91
N TRP A 195 15.78 12.50 -1.60
CA TRP A 195 14.82 12.96 -2.59
C TRP A 195 15.27 14.22 -3.33
N ASN A 196 16.19 15.02 -2.77
CA ASN A 196 16.76 16.19 -3.46
C ASN A 196 17.49 15.78 -4.73
N THR A 197 18.10 14.58 -4.75
CA THR A 197 18.75 14.01 -5.95
C THR A 197 17.79 13.96 -7.14
N VAL A 198 16.52 13.63 -6.88
CA VAL A 198 15.47 13.63 -7.89
C VAL A 198 14.97 15.06 -8.10
N TRP A 199 14.57 15.77 -7.05
CA TRP A 199 13.94 17.08 -7.18
C TRP A 199 14.80 18.11 -7.88
N ASP A 200 16.08 18.19 -7.53
CA ASP A 200 17.01 19.24 -7.99
C ASP A 200 17.65 18.92 -9.34
N ASP A 201 17.41 17.73 -9.91
CA ASP A 201 17.90 17.35 -11.22
C ASP A 201 17.53 18.42 -12.28
N ALA A 202 18.48 18.76 -13.15
CA ALA A 202 18.29 19.82 -14.14
C ALA A 202 17.06 19.59 -15.05
N GLN A 203 16.71 18.33 -15.32
CA GLN A 203 15.56 17.96 -16.13
C GLN A 203 14.21 18.18 -15.42
N ASN A 204 14.22 18.36 -14.10
CA ASN A 204 13.01 18.60 -13.30
C ASN A 204 12.69 20.09 -13.11
N LYS A 205 13.41 20.99 -13.78
CA LYS A 205 13.14 22.43 -13.70
C LYS A 205 11.67 22.78 -13.95
N SER A 206 11.01 22.18 -14.95
CA SER A 206 9.61 22.47 -15.24
C SER A 206 8.66 22.02 -14.13
N ALA A 207 8.95 20.90 -13.46
CA ALA A 207 8.17 20.46 -12.31
C ALA A 207 8.38 21.41 -11.12
N ARG A 208 9.61 21.85 -10.88
CA ARG A 208 9.92 22.83 -9.82
C ARG A 208 9.29 24.19 -10.07
N ASP A 209 9.25 24.65 -11.32
CA ASP A 209 8.60 25.91 -11.68
C ASP A 209 7.07 25.82 -11.49
N ALA A 210 6.48 24.63 -11.67
CA ALA A 210 5.03 24.42 -11.59
C ALA A 210 4.51 24.19 -10.16
N HIS A 211 5.36 23.71 -9.25
CA HIS A 211 4.95 23.33 -7.89
C HIS A 211 5.75 24.11 -6.85
N LYS A 212 5.04 24.87 -5.99
CA LYS A 212 5.67 25.63 -4.89
C LYS A 212 6.29 24.73 -3.81
N SER A 213 5.76 23.52 -3.63
CA SER A 213 6.23 22.53 -2.66
C SER A 213 6.57 21.21 -3.37
N PRO A 214 7.73 20.60 -3.07
CA PRO A 214 8.07 19.27 -3.59
C PRO A 214 7.22 18.15 -2.97
N MET A 215 6.52 18.42 -1.85
CA MET A 215 5.70 17.45 -1.13
C MET A 215 4.29 17.31 -1.72
N VAL A 216 3.86 18.28 -2.55
CA VAL A 216 2.54 18.27 -3.18
C VAL A 216 2.70 18.41 -4.68
N LEU A 217 2.47 17.29 -5.37
CA LEU A 217 2.66 17.15 -6.80
C LEU A 217 1.32 16.81 -7.46
N LEU A 218 0.97 17.58 -8.50
CA LEU A 218 -0.23 17.29 -9.30
C LEU A 218 -0.06 15.96 -10.06
N PRO A 219 -1.05 15.05 -10.03
CA PRO A 219 -1.06 13.86 -10.89
C PRO A 219 -0.85 14.23 -12.36
N GLY A 220 -0.05 13.45 -13.07
CA GLY A 220 0.35 13.74 -14.45
C GLY A 220 1.63 14.56 -14.58
N THR A 221 2.12 15.18 -13.50
CA THR A 221 3.45 15.83 -13.48
C THR A 221 4.53 14.83 -13.88
N ARG A 222 5.45 15.24 -14.75
CA ARG A 222 6.57 14.40 -15.17
C ARG A 222 7.82 14.76 -14.37
N LEU A 223 8.41 13.76 -13.72
CA LEU A 223 9.68 13.85 -13.01
C LEU A 223 10.69 12.93 -13.67
N PHE A 224 11.82 13.48 -14.08
CA PHE A 224 12.99 12.70 -14.43
C PHE A 224 13.60 12.09 -13.16
N ILE A 225 13.85 10.79 -13.22
CA ILE A 225 14.48 10.02 -12.16
C ILE A 225 15.87 9.62 -12.65
N PRO A 226 16.96 10.15 -12.05
CA PRO A 226 18.31 9.72 -12.39
C PRO A 226 18.52 8.25 -12.01
N GLU A 227 19.50 7.62 -12.63
CA GLU A 227 19.89 6.25 -12.27
C GLU A 227 20.39 6.23 -10.81
N PRO A 228 19.87 5.34 -9.95
CA PRO A 228 20.31 5.27 -8.57
C PRO A 228 21.75 4.79 -8.50
N ASP A 229 22.57 5.48 -7.70
CA ASP A 229 23.92 5.02 -7.36
C ASP A 229 23.85 3.95 -6.26
N GLN A 230 23.16 2.83 -6.56
CA GLN A 230 23.09 1.69 -5.65
C GLN A 230 24.16 0.66 -6.02
N PRO A 231 25.19 0.47 -5.19
CA PRO A 231 26.18 -0.57 -5.43
C PRO A 231 25.54 -1.95 -5.26
N THR A 232 25.59 -2.77 -6.31
CA THR A 232 25.24 -4.19 -6.22
C THR A 232 26.17 -4.86 -5.20
N SER A 233 25.61 -5.24 -4.06
CA SER A 233 26.37 -5.83 -2.96
C SER A 233 26.41 -7.35 -3.12
N SER A 234 27.60 -7.92 -2.93
CA SER A 234 27.82 -9.37 -3.03
C SER A 234 27.86 -9.98 -1.63
N TYR A 235 27.05 -11.02 -1.41
CA TYR A 235 26.88 -11.68 -0.12
C TYR A 235 27.33 -13.14 -0.22
N ALA A 236 28.16 -13.58 0.71
CA ALA A 236 28.58 -14.97 0.77
C ALA A 236 27.42 -15.89 1.19
N MET A 237 27.31 -17.03 0.54
CA MET A 237 26.35 -18.10 0.84
C MET A 237 26.73 -18.81 2.17
N SER A 238 25.87 -19.72 2.63
CA SER A 238 25.97 -20.49 3.88
C SER A 238 25.95 -19.68 5.18
N GLN A 239 25.48 -18.43 5.15
CA GLN A 239 25.38 -17.61 6.35
C GLN A 239 24.24 -16.59 6.27
N ARG A 240 23.89 -16.05 7.44
CA ARG A 240 22.97 -14.92 7.57
C ARG A 240 23.76 -13.61 7.49
N HIS A 241 23.22 -12.66 6.75
CA HIS A 241 23.70 -11.27 6.75
C HIS A 241 22.61 -10.33 7.26
N GLU A 242 23.07 -9.16 7.68
CA GLU A 242 22.21 -8.05 8.07
C GLU A 242 22.48 -6.87 7.14
N VAL A 243 21.41 -6.28 6.63
CA VAL A 243 21.44 -5.11 5.75
C VAL A 243 20.64 -4.02 6.41
N VAL A 244 21.32 -2.94 6.78
CA VAL A 244 20.68 -1.78 7.41
C VAL A 244 20.04 -0.92 6.32
N ILE A 245 18.74 -0.68 6.44
CA ILE A 245 17.94 0.22 5.60
C ILE A 245 17.37 1.32 6.49
N ASP A 246 17.59 2.57 6.11
CA ASP A 246 17.03 3.73 6.81
C ASP A 246 15.89 4.33 5.97
N PRO A 247 14.64 3.85 6.11
CA PRO A 247 13.52 4.36 5.33
C PRO A 247 13.19 5.80 5.72
N PRO A 248 12.96 6.70 4.75
CA PRO A 248 12.52 8.04 5.06
C PRO A 248 11.17 7.98 5.78
N LEU A 249 11.01 8.89 6.73
CA LEU A 249 9.77 9.08 7.47
C LEU A 249 9.01 10.29 6.93
N SER A 250 7.71 10.14 6.77
CA SER A 250 6.77 11.24 6.52
C SER A 250 6.22 11.75 7.85
N LYS A 251 6.08 13.07 7.97
CA LYS A 251 5.46 13.69 9.15
C LYS A 251 3.96 13.84 8.94
N LEU A 252 3.17 13.33 9.89
CA LEU A 252 1.78 13.70 10.07
C LEU A 252 1.75 14.86 11.06
N GLU A 253 1.36 16.05 10.60
CA GLU A 253 1.19 17.24 11.44
C GLU A 253 -0.19 17.83 11.19
N VAL A 254 -1.09 17.64 12.15
CA VAL A 254 -2.47 18.14 12.06
C VAL A 254 -2.84 18.85 13.33
N GLN A 255 -3.26 20.11 13.22
CA GLN A 255 -3.77 20.85 14.36
C GLN A 255 -5.28 20.65 14.48
N LEU A 256 -5.74 20.21 15.65
CA LEU A 256 -7.14 20.07 15.95
C LEU A 256 -7.63 21.28 16.74
N ARG A 257 -8.73 21.88 16.28
CA ARG A 257 -9.35 23.05 16.88
C ARG A 257 -10.86 22.85 17.01
N TRP A 258 -11.45 23.52 17.99
CA TRP A 258 -12.89 23.70 18.07
C TRP A 258 -13.38 24.62 16.94
N ALA A 259 -14.68 24.61 16.67
CA ALA A 259 -15.29 25.47 15.65
C ALA A 259 -15.09 26.98 15.91
N HIS A 260 -14.88 27.38 17.16
CA HIS A 260 -14.53 28.76 17.54
C HIS A 260 -13.02 29.05 17.52
N GLY A 261 -12.18 28.10 17.08
CA GLY A 261 -10.75 28.30 16.84
C GLY A 261 -9.80 27.87 17.95
N ASP A 262 -10.29 27.58 19.16
CA ASP A 262 -9.42 27.18 20.27
C ASP A 262 -8.83 25.78 20.05
N PRO A 263 -7.58 25.55 20.46
CA PRO A 263 -6.92 24.25 20.30
C PRO A 263 -7.62 23.16 21.11
N LEU A 264 -7.73 21.97 20.51
CA LEU A 264 -8.13 20.73 21.20
C LEU A 264 -6.92 20.15 21.91
N ALA A 265 -6.49 20.80 23.00
CA ALA A 265 -5.31 20.43 23.76
C ALA A 265 -5.54 19.22 24.68
N ASP A 266 -4.47 18.46 24.95
CA ASP A 266 -4.43 17.36 25.92
C ASP A 266 -5.50 16.27 25.67
N LEU A 267 -5.92 16.11 24.42
CA LEU A 267 -6.94 15.13 24.02
C LEU A 267 -6.29 13.79 23.75
N GLY A 268 -6.69 12.75 24.49
CA GLY A 268 -6.18 11.39 24.31
C GLY A 268 -6.59 10.77 22.98
N TYR A 269 -5.65 10.16 22.27
CA TYR A 269 -5.90 9.49 21.00
C TYR A 269 -5.02 8.28 20.74
N VAL A 270 -5.44 7.49 19.76
CA VAL A 270 -4.73 6.31 19.26
C VAL A 270 -4.57 6.46 17.74
N LEU A 271 -3.37 6.21 17.22
CA LEU A 271 -3.17 6.09 15.78
C LEU A 271 -3.26 4.65 15.34
N ARG A 272 -3.93 4.40 14.22
CA ARG A 272 -4.00 3.10 13.55
C ARG A 272 -3.70 3.27 12.08
N TYR A 273 -2.82 2.43 11.54
CA TYR A 273 -2.48 2.44 10.12
C TYR A 273 -2.00 1.07 9.67
N GLU A 274 -1.90 0.88 8.36
CA GLU A 274 -1.41 -0.36 7.77
C GLU A 274 0.05 -0.23 7.35
N LEU A 275 0.83 -1.28 7.62
CA LEU A 275 2.20 -1.42 7.15
C LEU A 275 2.35 -2.80 6.49
N GLY A 276 2.19 -2.86 5.17
CA GLY A 276 2.05 -4.14 4.46
C GLY A 276 0.70 -4.78 4.74
N GLU A 277 0.71 -6.02 5.21
CA GLU A 277 -0.51 -6.77 5.57
C GLU A 277 -0.88 -6.61 7.06
N GLU A 278 -0.17 -5.75 7.79
CA GLU A 278 -0.34 -5.60 9.23
C GLU A 278 -1.01 -4.29 9.62
N GLN A 279 -1.80 -4.39 10.68
CA GLN A 279 -2.37 -3.23 11.36
C GLN A 279 -1.47 -2.83 12.54
N VAL A 280 -0.90 -1.63 12.44
CA VAL A 280 -0.14 -1.00 13.52
C VAL A 280 -1.09 -0.15 14.37
N THR A 281 -0.94 -0.22 15.69
CA THR A 281 -1.66 0.63 16.66
C THR A 281 -0.67 1.31 17.58
N VAL A 282 -0.70 2.64 17.64
CA VAL A 282 0.12 3.45 18.55
C VAL A 282 -0.81 4.02 19.63
N PRO A 283 -0.80 3.45 20.85
CA PRO A 283 -1.66 3.88 21.94
C PRO A 283 -1.07 5.07 22.72
N ASP A 284 -1.85 5.57 23.68
CA ASP A 284 -1.42 6.51 24.72
C ASP A 284 -0.84 7.84 24.21
N LEU A 285 -1.31 8.30 23.04
CA LEU A 285 -0.96 9.60 22.48
C LEU A 285 -1.89 10.69 23.01
N ARG A 286 -1.42 11.93 23.03
CA ARG A 286 -2.19 13.12 23.43
C ARG A 286 -1.84 14.28 22.53
N THR A 287 -2.82 15.11 22.19
CA THR A 287 -2.54 16.37 21.50
C THR A 287 -1.77 17.29 22.44
N ASP A 288 -0.87 18.11 21.89
CA ASP A 288 -0.11 19.06 22.71
C ASP A 288 -0.97 20.26 23.17
N GLY A 289 -0.34 21.22 23.87
CA GLY A 289 -1.02 22.43 24.37
C GLY A 289 -1.65 23.30 23.28
N ASP A 290 -1.19 23.17 22.04
CA ASP A 290 -1.68 23.89 20.87
C ASP A 290 -2.58 23.00 19.99
N GLY A 291 -2.96 21.81 20.47
CA GLY A 291 -3.89 20.91 19.79
C GLY A 291 -3.27 20.11 18.64
N TRP A 292 -1.95 19.99 18.55
CA TRP A 292 -1.30 19.25 17.47
C TRP A 292 -1.31 17.74 17.69
N VAL A 293 -1.64 17.02 16.63
CA VAL A 293 -1.29 15.62 16.38
C VAL A 293 0.00 15.62 15.57
N ARG A 294 1.10 15.16 16.16
CA ARG A 294 2.38 14.98 15.46
C ARG A 294 2.84 13.53 15.54
N HIS A 295 3.16 12.93 14.40
CA HIS A 295 3.72 11.59 14.36
C HIS A 295 4.56 11.38 13.11
N GLU A 296 5.67 10.65 13.26
CA GLU A 296 6.47 10.22 12.12
C GLU A 296 5.99 8.83 11.67
N LEU A 297 5.83 8.66 10.37
CA LEU A 297 5.26 7.47 9.76
C LEU A 297 6.20 7.00 8.65
N PRO A 298 6.37 5.70 8.46
CA PRO A 298 7.02 5.19 7.26
C PRO A 298 6.35 5.77 6.02
N VAL A 299 7.14 6.17 5.01
CA VAL A 299 6.61 6.71 3.73
C VAL A 299 5.63 5.76 3.04
N SER A 300 5.61 4.49 3.42
CA SER A 300 4.66 3.51 2.92
C SER A 300 3.26 3.56 3.45
N VAL A 301 3.07 4.22 4.58
CA VAL A 301 1.75 4.45 5.13
C VAL A 301 1.01 5.42 4.23
N SER A 302 -0.17 5.04 3.74
CA SER A 302 -1.01 5.86 2.87
C SER A 302 -2.25 6.40 3.56
N VAL A 303 -2.70 5.74 4.62
CA VAL A 303 -3.88 6.11 5.39
C VAL A 303 -3.59 5.92 6.88
N VAL A 304 -4.00 6.90 7.67
CA VAL A 304 -3.92 6.87 9.14
C VAL A 304 -5.28 7.20 9.73
N HIS A 305 -5.70 6.42 10.71
CA HIS A 305 -6.87 6.70 11.52
C HIS A 305 -6.43 7.19 12.90
N ALA A 306 -6.79 8.43 13.24
CA ALA A 306 -6.71 8.94 14.59
C ALA A 306 -8.07 8.76 15.29
N VAL A 307 -8.09 7.95 16.33
CA VAL A 307 -9.27 7.66 17.15
C VAL A 307 -9.15 8.45 18.45
N PHE A 308 -10.12 9.30 18.75
CA PHE A 308 -10.22 10.08 19.99
C PHE A 308 -11.45 9.57 20.76
N PRO A 309 -11.27 8.58 21.66
CA PRO A 309 -12.39 7.91 22.31
C PRO A 309 -13.23 8.85 23.17
N GLU A 310 -12.58 9.76 23.91
CA GLU A 310 -13.25 10.71 24.81
C GLU A 310 -14.12 11.71 24.05
N ALA A 311 -13.75 12.03 22.81
CA ALA A 311 -14.49 12.93 21.93
C ALA A 311 -15.46 12.18 20.99
N PHE A 312 -15.56 10.85 21.08
CA PHE A 312 -16.30 10.00 20.15
C PHE A 312 -15.97 10.31 18.68
N LEU A 313 -14.70 10.59 18.40
CA LEU A 313 -14.25 11.11 17.12
C LEU A 313 -13.28 10.14 16.45
N ILE A 314 -13.49 9.91 15.15
CA ILE A 314 -12.50 9.27 14.30
C ILE A 314 -12.15 10.25 13.18
N ARG A 315 -10.85 10.42 12.93
CA ARG A 315 -10.33 11.18 11.79
C ARG A 315 -9.48 10.25 10.94
N THR A 316 -9.78 10.24 9.65
CA THR A 316 -8.99 9.50 8.66
C THR A 316 -8.19 10.49 7.85
N PHE A 317 -6.87 10.33 7.87
CA PHE A 317 -5.93 11.12 7.09
C PHE A 317 -5.44 10.27 5.93
N HIS A 318 -5.72 10.72 4.72
CA HIS A 318 -5.12 10.13 3.53
C HIS A 318 -3.86 10.91 3.17
N LEU A 319 -2.71 10.25 3.26
CA LEU A 319 -1.42 10.88 3.04
C LEU A 319 -1.15 11.02 1.55
N ARG A 320 -0.49 12.13 1.17
CA ARG A 320 -0.08 12.44 -0.22
C ARG A 320 -1.25 12.50 -1.22
N GLN A 321 -2.46 12.80 -0.74
CA GLN A 321 -3.66 12.93 -1.57
C GLN A 321 -4.03 14.39 -1.88
N LEU A 322 -3.27 15.35 -1.35
CA LEU A 322 -3.57 16.77 -1.52
C LEU A 322 -3.07 17.22 -2.89
N ASP A 323 -3.95 17.73 -3.73
CA ASP A 323 -3.59 18.39 -4.99
C ASP A 323 -3.08 19.81 -4.68
N PRO A 324 -2.20 20.39 -5.51
CA PRO A 324 -1.82 21.79 -5.35
C PRO A 324 -3.02 22.73 -5.53
N VAL A 325 -2.93 23.98 -5.07
CA VAL A 325 -3.97 25.01 -5.31
C VAL A 325 -3.87 25.65 -6.71
N GLY A 326 -2.78 25.41 -7.44
CA GLY A 326 -2.48 26.09 -8.69
C GLY A 326 -2.03 27.54 -8.47
N GLN A 327 -2.39 28.42 -9.40
CA GLN A 327 -2.07 29.85 -9.36
C GLN A 327 -3.28 30.68 -9.81
N GLU A 328 -3.26 31.98 -9.54
CA GLU A 328 -4.30 32.88 -10.02
C GLU A 328 -4.45 32.79 -11.55
N GLY A 329 -5.70 32.73 -12.02
CA GLY A 329 -6.04 32.55 -13.44
C GLY A 329 -6.02 31.10 -13.93
N THR A 330 -5.28 30.20 -13.28
CA THR A 330 -5.31 28.75 -13.53
C THR A 330 -5.27 27.96 -12.21
N PRO A 331 -6.32 28.06 -11.37
CA PRO A 331 -6.38 27.34 -10.11
C PRO A 331 -6.66 25.84 -10.32
N GLU A 332 -6.10 25.03 -9.44
CA GLU A 332 -6.41 23.60 -9.36
C GLU A 332 -7.57 23.42 -8.36
N ILE A 333 -8.79 23.38 -8.90
CA ILE A 333 -10.02 23.45 -8.08
C ILE A 333 -10.12 22.30 -7.09
N ALA A 334 -9.68 21.09 -7.45
CA ALA A 334 -9.67 19.95 -6.53
C ALA A 334 -8.83 20.23 -5.29
N GLY A 335 -7.63 20.82 -5.44
CA GLY A 335 -6.75 21.15 -4.31
C GLY A 335 -7.27 22.29 -3.44
N VAL A 336 -8.00 23.25 -4.03
CA VAL A 336 -8.72 24.29 -3.29
C VAL A 336 -9.83 23.66 -2.44
N GLN A 337 -10.69 22.84 -3.04
CA GLN A 337 -11.80 22.18 -2.35
C GLN A 337 -11.30 21.25 -1.23
N GLN A 338 -10.22 20.50 -1.48
CA GLN A 338 -9.60 19.63 -0.47
C GLN A 338 -9.11 20.42 0.76
N ARG A 339 -8.46 21.56 0.56
CA ARG A 339 -8.01 22.43 1.67
C ARG A 339 -9.17 23.06 2.42
N LEU A 340 -10.17 23.59 1.71
CA LEU A 340 -11.38 24.13 2.33
C LEU A 340 -12.08 23.07 3.20
N ARG A 341 -12.22 21.85 2.68
CA ARG A 341 -12.76 20.72 3.45
C ARG A 341 -11.93 20.38 4.68
N ALA A 342 -10.61 20.34 4.55
CA ALA A 342 -9.70 20.04 5.65
C ALA A 342 -9.78 21.09 6.76
N LEU A 343 -9.98 22.36 6.40
CA LEU A 343 -10.19 23.49 7.31
C LEU A 343 -11.61 23.56 7.90
N GLY A 344 -12.50 22.64 7.52
CA GLY A 344 -13.86 22.54 8.07
C GLY A 344 -14.93 23.32 7.30
N TYR A 345 -14.60 23.91 6.16
CA TYR A 345 -15.59 24.49 5.25
C TYR A 345 -16.28 23.36 4.47
N GLY A 346 -17.60 23.40 4.39
CA GLY A 346 -18.40 22.35 3.74
C GLY A 346 -18.22 22.31 2.23
N CYS A 347 -17.09 21.77 1.75
CA CYS A 347 -16.71 21.81 0.35
C CYS A 347 -16.35 20.40 -0.17
N PRO A 348 -17.22 19.73 -0.93
CA PRO A 348 -16.87 18.47 -1.57
C PRO A 348 -15.81 18.65 -2.66
N ALA A 349 -14.82 17.75 -2.72
CA ALA A 349 -13.75 17.81 -3.72
C ALA A 349 -14.14 17.03 -4.99
N HIS A 350 -14.65 17.73 -6.00
CA HIS A 350 -15.03 17.18 -7.31
C HIS A 350 -14.32 17.85 -8.50
N GLY A 351 -13.49 18.87 -8.26
CA GLY A 351 -12.63 19.49 -9.26
C GLY A 351 -13.30 20.51 -10.18
N SER A 352 -14.54 20.91 -9.90
CA SER A 352 -15.24 21.97 -10.64
C SER A 352 -15.82 23.00 -9.68
N VAL A 353 -15.92 24.26 -10.11
CA VAL A 353 -16.54 25.30 -9.28
C VAL A 353 -18.05 25.20 -9.38
N ASP A 354 -18.72 25.08 -8.24
CA ASP A 354 -20.17 25.14 -8.06
C ASP A 354 -20.53 26.16 -6.95
N ASP A 355 -21.82 26.36 -6.70
CA ASP A 355 -22.29 27.30 -5.67
C ASP A 355 -21.75 26.92 -4.28
N THR A 356 -21.66 25.62 -3.97
CA THR A 356 -21.07 25.11 -2.71
C THR A 356 -19.61 25.53 -2.57
N THR A 357 -18.84 25.45 -3.65
CA THR A 357 -17.43 25.86 -3.67
C THR A 357 -17.30 27.35 -3.47
N LEU A 358 -18.14 28.16 -4.13
CA LEU A 358 -18.14 29.62 -3.97
C LEU A 358 -18.52 30.02 -2.53
N ASP A 359 -19.55 29.42 -1.94
CA ASP A 359 -19.95 29.67 -0.56
C ASP A 359 -18.84 29.33 0.44
N ALA A 360 -18.12 28.22 0.19
CA ALA A 360 -16.98 27.82 1.01
C ALA A 360 -15.80 28.81 0.88
N ILE A 361 -15.50 29.30 -0.34
CA ILE A 361 -14.47 30.32 -0.57
C ILE A 361 -14.85 31.62 0.14
N CYS A 362 -16.10 32.08 -0.01
CA CYS A 362 -16.58 33.30 0.65
C CYS A 362 -16.52 33.17 2.18
N SER A 363 -16.91 32.02 2.71
CA SER A 363 -16.83 31.74 4.16
C SER A 363 -15.38 31.76 4.64
N PHE A 364 -14.44 31.20 3.88
CA PHE A 364 -13.02 31.23 4.19
C PHE A 364 -12.46 32.66 4.18
N GLN A 365 -12.77 33.44 3.14
CA GLN A 365 -12.38 34.86 3.06
C GLN A 365 -12.91 35.66 4.25
N HIS A 366 -14.17 35.46 4.63
CA HIS A 366 -14.74 36.16 5.76
C HIS A 366 -14.12 35.73 7.09
N LEU A 367 -14.08 34.43 7.38
CA LEU A 367 -13.71 33.91 8.70
C LEU A 367 -12.19 33.83 8.93
N ALA A 368 -11.41 33.47 7.90
CA ALA A 368 -9.97 33.29 8.04
C ALA A 368 -9.16 34.49 7.52
N MET A 369 -9.66 35.22 6.52
CA MET A 369 -8.98 36.42 5.99
C MET A 369 -9.53 37.74 6.58
N GLY A 370 -10.70 37.71 7.24
CA GLY A 370 -11.31 38.89 7.84
C GLY A 370 -11.90 39.85 6.80
N GLU A 371 -12.32 39.36 5.63
CA GLU A 371 -12.95 40.18 4.60
C GLU A 371 -14.41 40.48 4.96
N ASP A 372 -14.77 41.77 5.06
CA ASP A 372 -16.14 42.21 5.33
C ASP A 372 -17.09 41.93 4.15
N GLU A 373 -16.58 42.05 2.92
CA GLU A 373 -17.30 41.77 1.67
C GLU A 373 -16.52 40.71 0.86
N PRO A 374 -16.69 39.41 1.16
CA PRO A 374 -15.96 38.36 0.50
C PRO A 374 -16.30 38.29 -1.00
N SER A 375 -15.25 38.29 -1.83
CA SER A 375 -15.40 38.34 -3.29
C SER A 375 -15.78 37.01 -3.94
N GLY A 376 -15.50 35.89 -3.26
CA GLY A 376 -15.58 34.54 -3.84
C GLY A 376 -14.47 34.26 -4.87
N ALA A 377 -13.55 35.19 -5.09
CA ALA A 377 -12.49 35.06 -6.09
C ALA A 377 -11.29 34.26 -5.57
N LEU A 378 -10.77 33.36 -6.41
CA LEU A 378 -9.51 32.65 -6.20
C LEU A 378 -8.31 33.53 -6.60
N SER A 379 -8.19 34.68 -5.93
CA SER A 379 -7.02 35.55 -6.04
C SER A 379 -5.76 34.85 -5.53
N GLN A 380 -4.57 35.33 -5.93
CA GLN A 380 -3.33 34.77 -5.39
C GLN A 380 -3.26 34.83 -3.85
N ALA A 381 -3.83 35.88 -3.24
CA ALA A 381 -3.91 36.02 -1.78
C ALA A 381 -4.80 34.93 -1.14
N THR A 382 -5.95 34.63 -1.74
CA THR A 382 -6.84 33.54 -1.28
C THR A 382 -6.11 32.19 -1.36
N LEU A 383 -5.43 31.92 -2.47
CA LEU A 383 -4.70 30.67 -2.69
C LEU A 383 -3.53 30.50 -1.72
N ASP A 384 -2.75 31.57 -1.49
CA ASP A 384 -1.62 31.55 -0.57
C ASP A 384 -2.09 31.37 0.88
N LYS A 385 -3.19 32.01 1.29
CA LYS A 385 -3.75 31.83 2.63
C LYS A 385 -4.29 30.42 2.86
N LEU A 386 -4.87 29.78 1.84
CA LEU A 386 -5.27 28.36 1.93
C LEU A 386 -4.07 27.44 2.20
N VAL A 387 -2.93 27.70 1.55
CA VAL A 387 -1.69 26.96 1.76
C VAL A 387 -1.09 27.26 3.14
N GLU A 388 -1.16 28.49 3.61
CA GLU A 388 -0.71 28.88 4.96
C GLU A 388 -1.50 28.16 6.06
N GLU A 389 -2.83 28.13 5.96
CA GLU A 389 -3.71 27.57 7.00
C GLU A 389 -3.76 26.03 6.97
N CYS A 390 -3.78 25.42 5.77
CA CYS A 390 -3.93 23.97 5.62
C CYS A 390 -2.58 23.24 5.49
N GLY A 391 -1.50 23.97 5.17
CA GLY A 391 -0.21 23.40 4.81
C GLY A 391 -0.02 23.19 3.31
N ALA A 392 1.24 22.94 2.96
CA ALA A 392 1.70 22.65 1.61
C ALA A 392 1.23 21.27 1.18
#